data_AF-A0A357F0U7-F1
#
_entry.id   AF-A0A357F0U7-F1
#
_cell.length_a   1.000
_cell.length_b   1.000
_cell.length_c   1.000
_cell.angle_alpha   90.00
_cell.angle_beta   90.00
_cell.angle_gamma   90.00
#
_symmetry.space_group_name_H-M   'P 1'
#
loop_
_entity.id
_entity.type
_entity.pdbx_description
1 polymer ?
#
loop_
_entity_poly.entity_id
_entity_poly.type
_entity_poly.pdbx_seq_one_letter_code
_entity_poly.pdbx_strand_id
1 'polypeptide(L)' 'DPTLKGAPTRFTLPIREVRASIGAGFIYPICGDMRTMPALPEHPAAERVDIDENGKIVGLF' A
#
# COMPACT_ATOMS: atom_id res chain seq x y z
N ASP A 1 12.72 9.67 -3.46
CA ASP A 1 13.60 8.49 -3.53
C ASP A 1 13.49 7.71 -2.21
N PRO A 2 12.95 6.49 -2.22
CA PRO A 2 12.79 5.66 -1.01
C PRO A 2 14.11 5.26 -0.34
N THR A 3 15.24 5.38 -1.04
CA THR A 3 16.56 4.95 -0.55
C THR A 3 17.27 6.04 0.28
N LEU A 4 16.85 7.30 0.16
CA LEU A 4 17.42 8.42 0.92
C LEU A 4 16.91 8.39 2.36
N LYS A 5 17.76 7.94 3.29
CA LYS A 5 17.46 7.85 4.73
C LYS A 5 17.97 9.09 5.49
N GLY A 6 17.42 9.36 6.68
CA GLY A 6 17.85 10.46 7.55
C GLY A 6 17.21 11.80 7.20
N ALA A 7 18.01 12.86 7.15
CA ALA A 7 17.56 14.23 6.86
C ALA A 7 18.13 14.74 5.51
N PRO A 8 17.66 14.22 4.36
CA PRO A 8 18.13 14.69 3.06
C PRO A 8 17.72 16.15 2.83
N THR A 9 18.62 16.94 2.26
CA THR A 9 18.37 18.34 1.90
C THR A 9 18.63 18.55 0.41
N ARG A 10 18.12 19.66 -0.15
CA ARG A 10 18.35 20.07 -1.55
C ARG A 10 17.88 19.06 -2.61
N PHE A 11 16.78 18.35 -2.35
CA PHE A 11 16.12 17.51 -3.36
C PHE A 11 14.96 18.26 -4.01
N THR A 12 14.67 17.93 -5.27
CA THR A 12 13.44 18.37 -5.93
C THR A 12 12.36 17.33 -5.69
N LEU A 13 11.18 17.76 -5.24
CA LEU A 13 10.02 16.86 -5.09
C LEU A 13 9.27 16.77 -6.41
N PRO A 14 9.33 15.64 -7.15
CA PRO A 14 8.59 15.50 -8.39
C PRO A 14 7.09 15.37 -8.10
N ILE A 15 6.26 16.18 -8.75
CA ILE A 15 4.79 16.05 -8.71
C ILE A 15 4.33 15.55 -10.08
N ARG A 16 3.73 14.37 -10.13
CA ARG A 16 3.26 13.74 -11.39
C ARG A 16 1.82 14.14 -11.74
N GLU A 17 0.96 14.22 -10.72
CA GLU A 17 -0.48 14.44 -10.88
C GLU A 17 -1.03 15.11 -9.63
N VAL A 18 -2.13 15.85 -9.77
CA VAL A 18 -2.85 16.45 -8.65
C VAL A 18 -4.31 16.03 -8.73
N ARG A 19 -4.85 15.47 -7.63
CA ARG A 19 -6.24 15.01 -7.54
C ARG A 19 -6.99 15.80 -6.49
N ALA A 20 -8.28 16.02 -6.74
CA ALA A 20 -9.16 16.74 -5.81
C ALA A 20 -10.17 15.78 -5.18
N SER A 21 -10.09 15.62 -3.86
CA SER A 21 -11.10 14.94 -3.05
C SER A 21 -12.11 15.96 -2.55
N ILE A 22 -12.97 16.44 -3.45
CA ILE A 22 -13.91 17.55 -3.18
C ILE A 22 -14.83 17.25 -1.98
N GLY A 23 -15.31 16.01 -1.86
CA GLY A 23 -16.14 15.61 -0.71
C GLY A 23 -15.41 15.61 0.63
N ALA A 24 -14.09 15.38 0.63
CA ALA A 24 -13.26 15.42 1.84
C ALA A 24 -12.63 16.79 2.09
N GLY A 25 -12.77 17.75 1.16
CA GLY A 25 -12.30 19.13 1.31
C GLY A 25 -10.81 19.35 1.06
N PHE A 26 -10.12 18.47 0.32
CA PHE A 26 -8.68 18.66 0.05
C PHE A 26 -8.26 18.26 -1.37
N ILE A 27 -7.13 18.83 -1.78
CA ILE A 27 -6.40 18.49 -3.01
C ILE A 27 -5.10 17.81 -2.59
N TYR A 28 -4.70 16.73 -3.26
CA TYR A 28 -3.50 15.97 -2.93
C TYR A 28 -2.62 15.74 -4.18
N PRO A 29 -1.33 16.10 -4.12
CA PRO A 29 -0.36 15.79 -5.18
C PRO A 29 0.14 14.36 -5.06
N ILE A 30 0.33 13.71 -6.21
CA ILE A 30 0.93 12.39 -6.33
C ILE A 30 2.39 12.57 -6.74
N CYS A 31 3.31 12.26 -5.81
CA CYS A 31 4.75 12.46 -5.98
C CYS A 31 5.52 11.21 -6.44
N GLY A 32 4.80 10.16 -6.84
CA GLY A 32 5.37 8.88 -7.25
C GLY A 32 4.25 7.89 -7.61
N ASP A 33 4.57 6.59 -7.58
CA ASP A 33 3.58 5.55 -7.83
C ASP A 33 2.85 5.17 -6.53
N MET A 34 1.55 5.47 -6.48
CA MET A 34 0.67 5.04 -5.39
C MET A 34 -0.17 3.85 -5.86
N ARG A 35 0.09 2.67 -5.27
CA ARG A 35 -0.73 1.47 -5.51
C ARG A 35 -1.98 1.52 -4.64
N THR A 36 -3.14 1.67 -5.26
CA THR A 36 -4.45 1.63 -4.58
C THR A 36 -5.03 0.23 -4.51
N MET A 37 -4.50 -0.71 -5.30
CA MET A 37 -4.92 -2.11 -5.34
C MET A 37 -3.67 -3.00 -5.17
N PRO A 38 -3.48 -3.61 -3.99
CA PRO A 38 -2.39 -4.56 -3.79
C PRO A 38 -2.69 -5.86 -4.56
N ALA A 39 -1.64 -6.48 -5.09
CA ALA A 39 -1.71 -7.82 -5.66
C ALA A 39 -1.39 -8.88 -4.59
N LEU A 40 -1.81 -10.13 -4.84
CA LEU A 40 -1.38 -11.27 -4.05
C LEU A 40 0.10 -11.59 -4.30
N PRO A 41 0.83 -12.08 -3.28
CA PRO A 41 2.20 -12.60 -3.46
C PRO A 41 2.19 -13.94 -4.20
N GLU A 42 3.36 -14.43 -4.60
CA GLU A 42 3.54 -15.71 -5.29
C GLU A 42 2.88 -16.89 -4.55
N HIS A 43 3.02 -16.93 -3.22
CA HIS A 43 2.31 -17.85 -2.33
C HIS A 43 1.33 -17.06 -1.44
N PRO A 44 0.06 -16.91 -1.85
CA PRO A 44 -0.93 -16.20 -1.06
C PRO A 44 -1.22 -16.92 0.25
N ALA A 45 -1.47 -16.17 1.33
CA ALA A 45 -1.84 -16.75 2.62
C ALA A 45 -3.05 -17.69 2.54
N ALA A 46 -3.95 -17.45 1.57
CA ALA A 46 -5.10 -18.29 1.27
C ALA A 46 -4.77 -19.77 1.03
N GLU A 47 -3.56 -20.11 0.54
CA GLU A 47 -3.12 -21.51 0.38
C GLU A 47 -3.05 -22.27 1.72
N ARG A 48 -2.91 -21.55 2.83
CA ARG A 48 -2.78 -22.11 4.19
C ARG A 48 -4.03 -21.93 5.04
N VAL A 49 -5.03 -21.20 4.54
CA VAL A 49 -6.28 -20.96 5.27
C VAL A 49 -7.18 -22.18 5.10
N ASP A 50 -7.55 -22.80 6.22
CA ASP A 50 -8.43 -23.98 6.23
C ASP A 50 -9.23 -24.07 7.53
N ILE A 51 -10.10 -25.08 7.64
CA ILE A 51 -10.88 -25.42 8.83
C ILE A 51 -10.46 -26.81 9.33
N ASP A 52 -10.01 -26.90 10.58
CA ASP A 52 -9.61 -28.16 11.20
C ASP A 52 -10.81 -29.07 11.56
N GLU A 53 -10.53 -30.28 12.03
CA GLU A 53 -11.54 -31.29 12.39
C GLU A 53 -12.50 -30.84 13.51
N ASN A 54 -12.11 -29.84 14.30
CA ASN A 54 -12.93 -29.25 15.36
C ASN A 54 -13.72 -28.02 14.88
N GLY A 55 -13.67 -27.72 13.58
CA GLY A 55 -14.32 -26.55 12.99
C GLY A 55 -13.58 -25.24 13.24
N LYS A 56 -12.29 -25.27 13.64
CA LYS A 56 -11.50 -24.06 13.91
C LYS A 56 -10.71 -23.63 12.67
N ILE A 57 -10.70 -22.33 12.42
CA ILE A 57 -9.93 -21.72 11.34
C ILE A 57 -8.42 -21.78 11.67
N VAL A 58 -7.62 -22.27 10.70
CA VAL A 58 -6.16 -22.29 10.74
C VAL A 58 -5.58 -21.42 9.61
N GLY A 59 -4.36 -20.90 9.77
CA GLY A 59 -3.63 -20.16 8.73
C GLY A 59 -4.09 -18.73 8.42
N LEU A 60 -5.08 -18.20 9.16
CA LEU A 60 -5.61 -16.84 9.01
C LEU A 60 -4.75 -15.78 9.75
N PHE A 61 -4.00 -16.19 10.76
CA PHE A 61 -3.12 -15.36 11.61
C PHE A 61 -1.83 -16.09 11.94
#